data_AF-A0A255QNN5-F1
#
_entry.id   AF-A0A255QNN5-F1
#
_cell.length_a   1.000
_cell.length_b   1.000
_cell.length_c   1.000
_cell.angle_alpha   90.00
_cell.angle_beta   90.00
_cell.angle_gamma   90.00
#
_symmetry.space_group_name_H-M   'P 1'
#
loop_
_entity.id
_entity.type
_entity.pdbx_description
1 polymer ?
#
loop_
_entity_poly.entity_id
_entity_poly.type
_entity_poly.pdbx_seq_one_letter_code
_entity_poly.pdbx_strand_id
1 'polypeptide(L)'
;MHCESSTGWQTCRRWLTALPRICRPVRRETVVTSVPDSPAAELPAAELSVQLWAGRLPRIAWFAEHCWLVICDGDRTERWEVWQYPACGPVYWGHVHRNMMSPFGWIRDRPKYFLHQFIGEEAIGLAERIRSTPTTYPWCDRYHYVPGPNSNTYIQWCLQDRYRLGIRAIGRGYAKW
;
A
#
# COMPACT_ATOMS: atom_id res chain seq x y z
N MET A 1 10.78 26.76 -15.37
CA MET A 1 11.19 25.77 -16.37
C MET A 1 10.35 24.52 -16.16
N HIS A 2 9.30 24.37 -16.96
CA HIS A 2 8.45 23.18 -16.95
C HIS A 2 9.09 22.10 -17.82
N CYS A 3 9.28 20.91 -17.25
CA CYS A 3 9.66 19.72 -18.00
C CYS A 3 8.47 18.76 -17.94
N GLU A 4 7.68 18.74 -19.01
CA GLU A 4 6.69 17.71 -19.26
C GLU A 4 7.40 16.41 -19.64
N SER A 5 7.37 15.42 -18.75
CA SER A 5 7.69 14.02 -19.10
C SER A 5 6.43 13.17 -18.94
N SER A 6 5.51 13.32 -19.89
CA SER A 6 4.20 12.65 -19.94
C SER A 6 4.25 11.16 -20.30
N THR A 7 5.44 10.58 -20.48
CA THR A 7 5.61 9.21 -20.99
C THR A 7 5.56 8.13 -19.90
N GLY A 8 6.04 8.42 -18.67
CA GLY A 8 6.04 7.44 -17.57
C GLY A 8 4.63 7.10 -17.06
N TRP A 9 3.76 8.11 -17.03
CA TRP A 9 2.40 7.99 -16.51
C TRP A 9 1.46 7.16 -17.41
N GLN A 10 1.68 7.20 -18.73
CA GLN A 10 0.83 6.51 -19.71
C GLN A 10 1.03 4.99 -19.69
N THR A 11 2.26 4.52 -19.46
CA THR A 11 2.59 3.08 -19.43
C THR A 11 2.02 2.38 -18.19
N CYS A 12 1.98 3.08 -17.05
CA CYS A 12 1.32 2.60 -15.83
C CYS A 12 -0.21 2.58 -15.95
N ARG A 13 -0.82 3.55 -16.65
CA ARG A 13 -2.28 3.59 -16.88
C ARG A 13 -2.80 2.43 -17.73
N ARG A 14 -1.99 1.88 -18.66
CA ARG A 14 -2.38 0.69 -19.45
C ARG A 14 -2.66 -0.57 -18.61
N TRP A 15 -2.25 -0.61 -17.34
CA TRP A 15 -2.52 -1.74 -16.45
C TRP A 15 -3.67 -1.51 -15.46
N LEU A 16 -4.16 -0.26 -15.31
CA LEU A 16 -5.08 0.15 -14.24
C LEU A 16 -6.49 0.58 -14.70
N THR A 17 -6.76 0.66 -16.01
CA THR A 17 -8.06 1.13 -16.52
C THR A 17 -9.00 -0.02 -16.91
N ALA A 18 -9.69 -0.59 -15.92
CA ALA A 18 -10.95 -1.32 -16.13
C ALA A 18 -11.75 -1.38 -14.81
N LEU A 19 -12.49 -0.32 -14.49
CA LEU A 19 -13.53 -0.34 -13.46
C LEU A 19 -14.83 0.21 -14.09
N PRO A 20 -15.92 -0.57 -14.17
CA PRO A 20 -17.21 -0.05 -14.60
C PRO A 20 -17.82 0.80 -13.49
N ARG A 21 -18.19 2.03 -13.85
CA ARG A 21 -19.03 2.95 -13.06
C ARG A 21 -20.40 2.32 -12.88
N ILE A 22 -20.75 1.86 -11.69
CA ILE A 22 -22.11 1.51 -11.31
C ILE A 22 -22.48 2.24 -10.03
N CYS A 23 -23.05 3.44 -10.18
CA CYS A 23 -23.93 4.04 -9.19
C CYS A 23 -25.01 4.82 -9.96
N ARG A 24 -26.23 4.29 -9.99
CA ARG A 24 -27.43 5.07 -10.32
C ARG A 24 -27.97 5.70 -9.03
N PRO A 25 -28.50 6.93 -9.09
CA PRO A 25 -29.09 7.58 -7.92
C PRO A 25 -30.45 6.94 -7.60
N VAL A 26 -30.62 6.50 -6.36
CA VAL A 26 -31.93 6.13 -5.79
C VAL A 26 -32.56 7.37 -5.19
N ARG A 27 -33.83 7.64 -5.54
CA ARG A 27 -34.65 8.73 -4.97
C ARG A 27 -34.79 8.55 -3.47
N ARG A 28 -34.58 9.63 -2.71
CA ARG A 28 -34.93 9.71 -1.28
C ARG A 28 -36.42 10.01 -1.15
N GLU A 29 -37.15 9.15 -0.46
CA GLU A 29 -38.42 9.50 0.17
C GLU A 29 -38.17 9.73 1.67
N THR A 30 -38.62 10.90 2.14
CA THR A 30 -38.44 11.36 3.51
C THR A 30 -39.62 10.89 4.33
N VAL A 31 -39.40 9.97 5.26
CA VAL A 31 -40.35 9.68 6.36
C VAL A 31 -39.68 10.12 7.64
N VAL A 32 -40.20 11.21 8.22
CA VAL A 32 -39.81 11.70 9.55
C VAL A 32 -40.61 10.91 10.57
N THR A 33 -39.94 10.07 11.34
CA THR A 33 -40.42 9.59 12.63
C THR A 33 -39.33 9.85 13.67
N SER A 34 -39.62 10.77 14.58
CA SER A 34 -38.75 11.13 15.70
C SER A 34 -38.74 10.01 16.74
N VAL A 35 -37.57 9.44 17.02
CA VAL A 35 -37.30 8.50 18.12
C VAL A 35 -36.43 9.25 19.15
N PRO A 36 -36.69 9.11 20.47
CA PRO A 36 -35.97 9.88 21.49
C PRO A 36 -34.50 9.48 21.60
N ASP A 37 -33.65 10.48 21.87
CA ASP A 37 -32.19 10.41 22.02
C ASP A 37 -31.75 9.31 23.00
N SER A 38 -31.32 8.17 22.46
CA SER A 38 -30.33 7.32 23.13
C SER A 38 -28.95 7.91 22.86
N PRO A 39 -28.05 8.01 23.85
CA PRO A 39 -26.68 8.40 23.58
C PRO A 39 -26.06 7.30 22.70
N ALA A 40 -25.92 7.61 21.41
CA ALA A 40 -25.14 6.81 20.50
C ALA A 40 -23.76 6.68 21.14
N ALA A 41 -23.40 5.45 21.54
CA ALA A 41 -22.05 5.15 21.93
C ALA A 41 -21.13 5.63 20.81
N GLU A 42 -20.33 6.66 21.07
CA GLU A 42 -19.30 7.12 20.16
C GLU A 42 -18.44 5.90 19.85
N LEU A 43 -18.51 5.40 18.61
CA LEU A 43 -17.63 4.33 18.17
C LEU A 43 -16.20 4.83 18.42
N PRO A 44 -15.38 4.09 19.18
CA PRO A 44 -14.04 4.54 19.50
C PRO A 44 -13.33 4.88 18.20
N ALA A 45 -12.73 6.07 18.13
CA ALA A 45 -11.95 6.51 16.98
C ALA A 45 -11.03 5.36 16.57
N ALA A 46 -11.14 4.91 15.33
CA ALA A 46 -10.44 3.70 14.89
C ALA A 46 -8.93 3.87 15.12
N GLU A 47 -8.38 3.01 15.97
CA GLU A 47 -6.99 3.03 16.41
C GLU A 47 -6.03 2.83 15.22
N LEU A 48 -4.90 3.54 15.25
CA LEU A 48 -3.84 3.42 14.25
C LEU A 48 -3.40 1.95 14.12
N SER A 49 -3.39 1.43 12.90
CA SER A 49 -2.84 0.11 12.60
C SER A 49 -2.02 0.12 11.31
N VAL A 50 -1.09 -0.81 11.20
CA VAL A 50 -0.32 -1.03 9.97
C VAL A 50 -0.57 -2.46 9.50
N GLN A 51 -1.07 -2.62 8.29
CA GLN A 51 -1.37 -3.91 7.70
C GLN A 51 -0.33 -4.30 6.65
N LEU A 52 0.14 -5.53 6.74
CA LEU A 52 1.01 -6.17 5.76
C LEU A 52 0.16 -7.01 4.80
N TRP A 53 0.32 -6.73 3.51
CA TRP A 53 -0.39 -7.43 2.44
C TRP A 53 0.60 -7.99 1.43
N ALA A 54 0.18 -9.03 0.72
CA ALA A 54 0.93 -9.58 -0.40
C ALA A 54 0.00 -9.99 -1.54
N GLY A 55 0.57 -10.02 -2.75
CA GLY A 55 -0.12 -10.44 -3.97
C GLY A 55 0.81 -11.27 -4.85
N ARG A 56 0.27 -12.32 -5.45
CA ARG A 56 1.08 -13.20 -6.33
C ARG A 56 1.38 -12.48 -7.65
N LEU A 57 2.62 -12.60 -8.11
CA LEU A 57 3.04 -12.06 -9.39
C LEU A 57 2.50 -12.90 -10.56
N PRO A 58 2.23 -12.30 -11.72
CA PRO A 58 1.73 -13.02 -12.89
C PRO A 58 2.84 -13.77 -13.65
N ARG A 59 2.43 -14.77 -14.45
CA ARG A 59 3.25 -15.47 -15.46
C ARG A 59 4.51 -16.11 -14.87
N ILE A 60 5.69 -15.78 -15.40
CA ILE A 60 6.97 -16.46 -15.15
C ILE A 60 7.45 -16.33 -13.69
N ALA A 61 6.94 -15.36 -12.95
CA ALA A 61 7.28 -15.12 -11.55
C ALA A 61 6.18 -15.60 -10.57
N TRP A 62 5.33 -16.58 -10.95
CA TRP A 62 4.21 -17.06 -10.13
C TRP A 62 4.61 -17.63 -8.75
N PHE A 63 5.89 -17.99 -8.58
CA PHE A 63 6.48 -18.45 -7.33
C PHE A 63 6.82 -17.30 -6.37
N ALA A 64 6.91 -16.07 -6.87
CA ALA A 64 7.19 -14.87 -6.10
C ALA A 64 5.91 -14.08 -5.76
N GLU A 65 5.96 -13.36 -4.64
CA GLU A 65 4.93 -12.44 -4.20
C GLU A 65 5.49 -11.01 -4.11
N HIS A 66 4.59 -10.05 -4.21
CA HIS A 66 4.87 -8.63 -3.99
C HIS A 66 4.17 -8.19 -2.73
N CYS A 67 4.94 -7.74 -1.74
CA CYS A 67 4.40 -7.22 -0.49
C CYS A 67 4.22 -5.69 -0.53
N TRP A 68 3.24 -5.19 0.22
CA TRP A 68 3.07 -3.76 0.50
C TRP A 68 2.53 -3.55 1.91
N LEU A 69 2.66 -2.31 2.41
CA LEU A 69 2.16 -1.90 3.73
C LEU A 69 1.03 -0.89 3.58
N VAL A 70 0.04 -0.97 4.46
CA VAL A 70 -1.07 -0.02 4.53
C VAL A 70 -1.16 0.52 5.95
N ILE A 71 -0.94 1.81 6.13
CA ILE A 71 -1.23 2.51 7.38
C ILE A 71 -2.71 2.85 7.36
N CYS A 72 -3.45 2.45 8.40
CA CYS A 72 -4.85 2.75 8.61
C CYS A 72 -4.96 3.61 9.88
N ASP A 73 -5.47 4.83 9.75
CA ASP A 73 -5.55 5.83 10.82
C ASP A 73 -6.92 6.51 10.75
N GLY A 74 -7.87 6.02 11.56
CA GLY A 74 -9.28 6.37 11.38
C GLY A 74 -9.78 5.99 9.97
N ASP A 75 -10.38 6.98 9.30
CA ASP A 75 -10.83 6.87 7.90
C ASP A 75 -9.71 7.05 6.86
N ARG A 76 -8.49 7.35 7.30
CA ARG A 76 -7.36 7.61 6.41
C ARG A 76 -6.57 6.34 6.16
N THR A 77 -6.19 6.13 4.90
CA THR A 77 -5.33 5.02 4.50
C THR A 77 -4.17 5.50 3.65
N GLU A 78 -2.98 4.97 3.96
CA GLU A 78 -1.77 5.21 3.19
C GLU A 78 -1.13 3.89 2.81
N ARG A 79 -1.16 3.57 1.51
CA ARG A 79 -0.42 2.45 0.95
C ARG A 79 0.99 2.88 0.60
N TRP A 80 1.96 2.10 1.04
CA TRP A 80 3.37 2.29 0.77
C TRP A 80 3.97 1.03 0.17
N GLU A 81 4.68 1.22 -0.95
CA GLU A 81 5.36 0.13 -1.64
C GLU A 81 6.53 0.65 -2.47
N VAL A 82 7.33 -0.29 -2.97
CA VAL A 82 8.36 -0.02 -3.98
C VAL A 82 7.96 -0.71 -5.29
N TRP A 83 8.06 -0.02 -6.42
CA TRP A 83 7.73 -0.55 -7.74
C TRP A 83 8.92 -0.54 -8.70
N GLN A 84 8.93 -1.44 -9.69
CA GLN A 84 10.07 -1.53 -10.63
C GLN A 84 10.27 -0.26 -11.47
N TYR A 85 9.24 0.57 -11.61
CA TYR A 85 9.31 1.82 -12.35
C TYR A 85 9.27 2.98 -11.36
N PRO A 86 10.22 3.93 -11.44
CA PRO A 86 10.19 5.10 -10.58
C PRO A 86 9.08 6.06 -11.00
N ALA A 87 8.80 7.05 -10.15
CA ALA A 87 7.89 8.16 -10.47
C ALA A 87 6.46 7.77 -10.91
N CYS A 88 5.88 6.77 -10.24
CA CYS A 88 4.54 6.27 -10.52
C CYS A 88 3.54 6.73 -9.45
N GLY A 89 2.32 7.11 -9.85
CA GLY A 89 1.30 7.59 -8.91
C GLY A 89 1.48 9.05 -8.48
N PRO A 90 0.71 9.50 -7.46
CA PRO A 90 0.63 10.91 -7.09
C PRO A 90 1.79 11.39 -6.20
N VAL A 91 2.39 10.51 -5.40
CA VAL A 91 3.47 10.84 -4.45
C VAL A 91 4.53 9.75 -4.51
N TYR A 92 5.78 10.13 -4.74
CA TYR A 92 6.88 9.19 -4.96
C TYR A 92 8.24 9.75 -4.58
N TRP A 93 9.20 8.85 -4.36
CA TRP A 93 10.62 9.11 -4.16
C TRP A 93 11.42 8.01 -4.85
N GLY A 94 11.88 8.28 -6.07
CA GLY A 94 12.44 7.25 -6.95
C GLY A 94 11.43 6.12 -7.19
N HIS A 95 11.77 4.92 -6.74
CA HIS A 95 10.99 3.68 -6.77
C HIS A 95 10.03 3.50 -5.59
N VAL A 96 10.10 4.34 -4.55
CA VAL A 96 9.13 4.32 -3.44
C VAL A 96 7.89 5.11 -3.86
N HIS A 97 6.71 4.57 -3.59
CA HIS A 97 5.44 5.22 -3.89
C HIS A 97 4.50 5.21 -2.69
N ARG A 98 3.79 6.31 -2.51
CA ARG A 98 2.65 6.43 -1.60
C ARG A 98 1.36 6.55 -2.40
N ASN A 99 0.40 5.67 -2.13
CA ASN A 99 -0.92 5.65 -2.77
C ASN A 99 -0.87 5.55 -4.31
N MET A 100 0.10 4.79 -4.85
CA MET A 100 0.14 4.50 -6.30
C MET A 100 -1.05 3.64 -6.75
N MET A 101 -1.44 2.66 -5.93
CA MET A 101 -2.64 1.84 -6.11
C MET A 101 -3.59 2.03 -4.93
N SER A 102 -4.82 1.52 -5.04
CA SER A 102 -5.75 1.53 -3.90
C SER A 102 -5.17 0.76 -2.71
N PRO A 103 -5.55 1.10 -1.46
CA PRO A 103 -4.94 0.55 -0.26
C PRO A 103 -4.87 -0.99 -0.26
N PHE A 104 -5.98 -1.60 -0.63
CA PHE A 104 -6.13 -3.05 -0.70
C PHE A 104 -6.21 -3.57 -2.14
N GLY A 105 -5.79 -2.79 -3.14
CA GLY A 105 -5.81 -3.20 -4.55
C GLY A 105 -4.68 -4.17 -4.90
N TRP A 106 -4.87 -5.00 -5.91
CA TRP A 106 -3.77 -5.72 -6.55
C TRP A 106 -3.98 -5.77 -8.07
N ILE A 107 -2.91 -6.08 -8.81
CA ILE A 107 -2.91 -6.08 -10.28
C ILE A 107 -4.08 -6.93 -10.79
N ARG A 108 -4.99 -6.31 -11.55
CA ARG A 108 -6.12 -6.98 -12.23
C ARG A 108 -6.95 -7.90 -11.30
N ASP A 109 -7.17 -7.48 -10.06
CA ASP A 109 -7.91 -8.24 -9.03
C ASP A 109 -7.40 -9.67 -8.82
N ARG A 110 -6.11 -9.90 -9.10
CA ARG A 110 -5.47 -11.19 -8.83
C ARG A 110 -5.45 -11.46 -7.32
N PRO A 111 -5.29 -12.73 -6.90
CA PRO A 111 -5.27 -13.07 -5.48
C PRO A 111 -4.25 -12.24 -4.72
N LYS A 112 -4.78 -11.50 -3.74
CA LYS A 112 -4.06 -10.85 -2.67
C LYS A 112 -4.46 -11.49 -1.35
N TYR A 113 -3.61 -11.40 -0.36
CA TYR A 113 -3.89 -11.90 0.97
C TYR A 113 -3.27 -11.00 2.01
N PHE A 114 -3.99 -10.92 3.13
CA PHE A 114 -3.52 -10.30 4.35
C PHE A 114 -2.50 -11.24 5.00
N LEU A 115 -1.38 -10.68 5.46
CA LEU A 115 -0.32 -11.43 6.13
C LEU A 115 -0.30 -11.14 7.63
N HIS A 116 -0.44 -9.88 8.03
CA HIS A 116 -0.34 -9.46 9.43
C HIS A 116 -0.88 -8.05 9.66
N GLN A 117 -1.26 -7.73 10.90
CA GLN A 117 -1.62 -6.38 11.33
C GLN A 117 -0.90 -6.06 12.63
N PHE A 118 -0.23 -4.91 12.65
CA PHE A 118 0.35 -4.30 13.83
C PHE A 118 -0.64 -3.28 14.39
N ILE A 119 -0.73 -3.20 15.71
CA ILE A 119 -1.59 -2.28 16.48
C ILE A 119 -0.79 -1.65 17.64
N GLY A 120 -1.35 -0.65 18.30
CA GLY A 120 -0.71 0.03 19.44
C GLY A 120 0.69 0.58 19.13
N GLU A 121 1.60 0.47 20.08
CA GLU A 121 2.98 0.99 19.98
C GLU A 121 3.75 0.45 18.77
N GLU A 122 3.54 -0.83 18.38
CA GLU A 122 4.19 -1.39 17.20
C GLU A 122 3.71 -0.72 15.91
N ALA A 123 2.41 -0.42 15.81
CA ALA A 123 1.86 0.30 14.67
C ALA A 123 2.37 1.74 14.60
N ILE A 124 2.45 2.42 15.74
CA ILE A 124 2.96 3.80 15.83
C ILE A 124 4.40 3.86 15.31
N GLY A 125 5.30 3.05 15.89
CA GLY A 125 6.70 3.04 15.48
C GLY A 125 6.91 2.59 14.04
N LEU A 126 6.10 1.63 13.56
CA LEU A 126 6.18 1.19 12.16
C LEU A 126 5.65 2.26 11.19
N ALA A 127 4.55 2.95 11.53
CA ALA A 127 4.01 4.03 10.72
C ALA A 127 4.98 5.23 10.61
N GLU A 128 5.63 5.61 11.72
CA GLU A 128 6.67 6.64 11.72
C GLU A 128 7.84 6.27 10.79
N ARG A 129 8.32 5.03 10.89
CA ARG A 129 9.40 4.51 10.03
C ARG A 129 9.00 4.48 8.56
N ILE A 130 7.78 4.05 8.24
CA ILE A 130 7.28 4.06 6.86
C ILE A 130 7.22 5.50 6.33
N ARG A 131 6.70 6.44 7.13
CA ARG A 131 6.56 7.85 6.72
C ARG A 131 7.90 8.57 6.60
N SER A 132 8.96 8.12 7.29
CA SER A 132 10.32 8.65 7.17
C SER A 132 11.12 8.08 5.99
N THR A 133 10.60 7.05 5.31
CA THR A 133 11.18 6.45 4.09
C THR A 133 11.80 7.44 3.11
N PRO A 134 11.18 8.60 2.78
CA PRO A 134 11.76 9.56 1.83
C PRO A 134 13.18 10.01 2.15
N THR A 135 13.56 10.03 3.42
CA THR A 135 14.87 10.49 3.89
C THR A 135 15.73 9.35 4.43
N THR A 136 15.14 8.22 4.82
CA THR A 136 15.87 7.15 5.51
C THR A 136 16.06 5.87 4.69
N TYR A 137 15.26 5.63 3.65
CA TYR A 137 15.38 4.39 2.87
C TYR A 137 16.54 4.48 1.86
N PRO A 138 17.57 3.60 1.95
CA PRO A 138 18.81 3.79 1.21
C PRO A 138 18.74 3.42 -0.28
N TRP A 139 17.63 2.85 -0.74
CA TRP A 139 17.49 2.33 -2.10
C TRP A 139 16.32 2.95 -2.86
N CYS A 140 15.93 4.19 -2.53
CA CYS A 140 14.88 4.92 -3.26
C CYS A 140 15.13 4.91 -4.77
N ASP A 141 16.37 5.11 -5.23
CA ASP A 141 16.71 5.22 -6.66
C ASP A 141 17.27 3.93 -7.28
N ARG A 142 17.10 2.77 -6.62
CA ARG A 142 17.62 1.48 -7.12
C ARG A 142 16.57 0.38 -7.06
N TYR A 143 16.44 -0.38 -8.15
CA TYR A 143 15.60 -1.57 -8.20
C TYR A 143 16.27 -2.71 -8.97
N HIS A 144 16.39 -3.88 -8.34
CA HIS A 144 16.84 -5.12 -8.96
C HIS A 144 15.94 -6.29 -8.54
N TYR A 145 15.41 -7.04 -9.52
CA TYR A 145 14.46 -8.13 -9.25
C TYR A 145 15.00 -9.18 -8.27
N VAL A 146 16.23 -9.66 -8.47
CA VAL A 146 16.92 -10.65 -7.62
C VAL A 146 18.43 -10.31 -7.65
N PRO A 147 19.14 -10.31 -6.51
CA PRO A 147 18.65 -10.58 -5.15
C PRO A 147 17.98 -9.38 -4.46
N GLY A 148 17.93 -8.21 -5.08
CA GLY A 148 17.45 -6.96 -4.49
C GLY A 148 18.43 -5.80 -4.72
N PRO A 149 18.08 -4.57 -4.31
CA PRO A 149 16.87 -4.20 -3.57
C PRO A 149 15.63 -4.19 -4.48
N ASN A 150 14.50 -4.67 -3.98
CA ASN A 150 13.20 -4.68 -4.68
C ASN A 150 12.04 -4.35 -3.71
N SER A 151 10.80 -4.60 -4.13
CA SER A 151 9.61 -4.38 -3.29
C SER A 151 9.70 -5.11 -1.94
N ASN A 152 10.06 -6.39 -1.94
CA ASN A 152 10.16 -7.17 -0.70
C ASN A 152 11.35 -6.77 0.16
N THR A 153 12.43 -6.24 -0.43
CA THR A 153 13.52 -5.62 0.32
C THR A 153 13.02 -4.42 1.12
N TYR A 154 12.26 -3.53 0.49
CA TYR A 154 11.68 -2.36 1.17
C TYR A 154 10.78 -2.78 2.33
N ILE A 155 9.87 -3.74 2.08
CA ILE A 155 8.96 -4.22 3.12
C ILE A 155 9.73 -4.86 4.28
N GLN A 156 10.70 -5.73 4.00
CA GLN A 156 11.51 -6.32 5.08
C GLN A 156 12.32 -5.27 5.85
N TRP A 157 12.85 -4.24 5.16
CA TRP A 157 13.56 -3.13 5.79
C TRP A 157 12.66 -2.28 6.70
N CYS A 158 11.40 -2.07 6.33
CA CYS A 158 10.42 -1.41 7.19
C CYS A 158 10.10 -2.26 8.41
N LEU A 159 9.83 -3.55 8.21
CA LEU A 159 9.43 -4.48 9.27
C LEU A 159 10.55 -4.74 10.28
N GLN A 160 11.81 -4.72 9.84
CA GLN A 160 12.96 -5.11 10.65
C GLN A 160 12.71 -6.50 11.28
N ASP A 161 12.98 -6.65 12.58
CA ASP A 161 12.78 -7.90 13.33
C ASP A 161 11.32 -8.13 13.78
N ARG A 162 10.40 -7.17 13.57
CA ARG A 162 8.98 -7.32 13.97
C ARG A 162 8.29 -8.42 13.18
N TYR A 163 8.68 -8.62 11.92
CA TYR A 163 8.11 -9.65 11.06
C TYR A 163 9.07 -10.06 9.95
N ARG A 164 9.31 -11.37 9.84
CA ARG A 164 10.13 -11.94 8.76
C ARG A 164 9.23 -12.41 7.63
N LEU A 165 9.35 -11.77 6.47
CA LEU A 165 8.60 -12.14 5.26
C LEU A 165 8.86 -13.60 4.88
N GLY A 166 7.91 -14.24 4.19
CA GLY A 166 7.97 -15.64 3.75
C GLY A 166 8.92 -15.89 2.57
N ILE A 167 9.20 -17.16 2.25
CA ILE A 167 10.20 -17.53 1.22
C ILE A 167 9.83 -17.05 -0.19
N ARG A 168 8.54 -16.78 -0.42
CA ARG A 168 8.02 -16.26 -1.68
C ARG A 168 8.28 -14.76 -1.85
N ALA A 169 8.58 -14.04 -0.77
CA ALA A 169 9.02 -12.65 -0.81
C ALA A 169 10.48 -12.57 -1.26
N ILE A 170 10.72 -12.91 -2.53
CA ILE A 170 12.05 -12.93 -3.14
C ILE A 170 12.68 -11.54 -3.01
N GLY A 171 13.92 -11.49 -2.52
CA GLY A 171 14.68 -10.27 -2.24
C GLY A 171 14.50 -9.67 -0.85
N ARG A 172 13.64 -10.26 0.02
CA ARG A 172 13.54 -9.90 1.44
C ARG A 172 14.90 -9.88 2.16
N GLY A 173 15.80 -10.80 1.80
CA GLY A 173 17.09 -11.00 2.46
C GLY A 173 18.17 -9.98 2.08
N TYR A 174 17.90 -9.07 1.11
CA TYR A 174 18.82 -7.99 0.80
C TYR A 174 18.80 -6.88 1.87
N ALA A 175 17.68 -6.75 2.57
CA ALA A 175 17.48 -5.68 3.54
C ALA A 175 18.54 -5.75 4.65
N LYS A 176 19.11 -4.59 4.96
CA LYS A 176 20.01 -4.34 6.09
C LYS A 176 19.37 -3.20 6.88
N TRP A 177 19.14 -3.37 8.17
CA TRP A 177 18.45 -2.39 9.01
C TRP A 177 19.17 -2.17 10.34
#